data_AF-A0A5K0WT87-F1
#
_entry.id   AF-A0A5K0WT87-F1
#
_cell.length_a   1.000
_cell.length_b   1.000
_cell.length_c   1.000
_cell.angle_alpha   90.00
_cell.angle_beta   90.00
_cell.angle_gamma   90.00
#
_symmetry.space_group_name_H-M   'P 1'
#
loop_
_entity.id
_entity.type
_entity.pdbx_description
1 polymer ?
#
loop_
_entity_poly.entity_id
_entity_poly.type
_entity_poly.pdbx_seq_one_letter_code
_entity_poly.pdbx_strand_id
1 'polypeptide(L)' 'FDLFFRKNPFGGEYTIFAGLEECIRFIANFRLEEEEIAFLRSVLPSTCD' A
#
# COMPACT_ATOMS: atom_id res chain seq x y z
N PHE A 1 11.40 0.46 4.14
CA PHE A 1 10.45 -0.56 4.64
C PHE A 1 10.83 -1.87 4.01
N ASP A 2 10.86 -2.93 4.79
CA ASP A 2 11.09 -4.28 4.28
C ASP A 2 9.78 -5.08 4.41
N LEU A 3 9.29 -5.60 3.29
CA LEU A 3 8.09 -6.44 3.25
C LEU A 3 8.53 -7.91 3.17
N PHE A 4 8.23 -8.68 4.20
CA PHE A 4 8.47 -10.11 4.25
C PHE A 4 7.39 -10.80 5.09
N PHE A 5 7.12 -12.08 4.81
CA PHE A 5 6.27 -12.91 5.66
C PHE A 5 7.15 -13.77 6.59
N ARG A 6 6.64 -14.10 7.78
CA ARG A 6 7.40 -14.85 8.80
C ARG A 6 7.26 -16.38 8.70
N LYS A 7 6.27 -16.84 7.94
CA LYS A 7 5.96 -18.27 7.77
C LYS A 7 5.56 -18.52 6.33
N ASN A 8 6.15 -19.54 5.71
CA ASN A 8 5.72 -19.98 4.40
C ASN A 8 4.25 -20.45 4.46
N PRO A 9 3.43 -20.11 3.46
CA PRO A 9 2.08 -20.62 3.36
C PRO A 9 2.10 -22.14 3.12
N PHE A 10 1.02 -22.82 3.49
CA PHE A 10 0.80 -24.27 3.29
C PHE A 10 1.84 -25.20 3.95
N GLY A 11 2.69 -24.68 4.85
CA GLY A 11 3.74 -25.47 5.50
C GLY A 11 4.88 -25.87 4.57
N GLY A 12 5.06 -25.17 3.45
CA GLY A 12 6.16 -25.42 2.52
C GLY A 12 7.50 -24.80 2.94
N GLU A 13 8.57 -25.20 2.26
CA GLU A 13 9.94 -24.73 2.55
C GLU A 13 10.30 -23.43 1.81
N TYR A 14 9.53 -23.06 0.77
CA TYR A 14 9.74 -21.85 -0.02
C TYR A 14 8.43 -21.27 -0.53
N THR A 15 8.47 -20.01 -0.91
CA THR A 15 7.35 -19.29 -1.53
C THR A 15 7.86 -18.60 -2.79
N ILE A 16 7.09 -18.68 -3.87
CA ILE A 16 7.36 -17.93 -5.09
C ILE A 16 6.55 -16.65 -5.04
N PHE A 17 7.23 -15.52 -5.22
CA PHE A 17 6.57 -14.22 -5.29
C PHE A 17 5.97 -13.98 -6.68
N ALA A 18 4.79 -13.37 -6.72
CA ALA A 18 4.12 -12.89 -7.91
C ALA A 18 3.37 -11.59 -7.59
N GLY A 19 3.19 -10.72 -8.59
CA GLY A 19 2.45 -9.45 -8.43
C GLY A 19 3.31 -8.17 -8.48
N LEU A 20 4.61 -8.27 -8.83
CA LEU A 20 5.49 -7.09 -8.87
C LEU A 20 4.99 -6.04 -9.87
N GLU A 21 4.54 -6.49 -11.03
CA GLU A 21 4.13 -5.62 -12.12
C GLU A 21 2.91 -4.79 -11.71
N GLU A 22 1.92 -5.41 -11.07
CA GLU A 22 0.72 -4.77 -10.56
C GLU A 22 1.06 -3.74 -9.49
N CYS A 23 1.98 -4.05 -8.57
CA CYS A 23 2.46 -3.09 -7.58
C CYS A 23 3.10 -1.86 -8.25
N ILE A 24 3.97 -2.07 -9.25
CA ILE A 24 4.60 -0.98 -9.98
C ILE A 24 3.55 -0.16 -10.73
N ARG A 25 2.63 -0.81 -11.43
CA ARG A 25 1.55 -0.17 -12.20
C ARG A 25 0.63 0.64 -11.30
N PHE A 26 0.28 0.12 -10.12
CA PHE A 26 -0.50 0.84 -9.13
C PHE A 26 0.21 2.11 -8.69
N ILE A 27 1.46 2.01 -8.23
CA ILE A 27 2.22 3.17 -7.74
C ILE A 27 2.45 4.19 -8.85
N ALA A 28 2.72 3.76 -10.09
CA ALA A 28 2.96 4.65 -11.22
C ALA A 28 1.73 5.50 -11.59
N ASN A 29 0.52 5.00 -11.32
CA ASN A 29 -0.73 5.67 -11.68
C ASN A 29 -1.50 6.20 -10.46
N PHE A 30 -1.05 5.93 -9.23
CA PHE A 30 -1.71 6.37 -8.02
C PHE A 30 -1.67 7.89 -7.91
N ARG A 31 -2.84 8.52 -7.83
CA ARG A 31 -3.03 9.94 -7.60
C ARG A 31 -4.24 10.14 -6.68
N LEU A 32 -4.17 11.18 -5.86
CA LEU A 32 -5.32 11.63 -5.07
C LEU A 32 -6.15 12.57 -5.94
N GLU A 33 -7.45 12.34 -5.97
CA GLU A 33 -8.41 13.22 -6.60
C GLU A 33 -8.77 14.38 -5.66
N GLU A 34 -9.24 15.49 -6.23
CA GLU A 34 -9.57 16.70 -5.46
C GLU A 34 -10.63 16.45 -4.38
N GLU A 35 -11.59 15.55 -4.65
CA GLU A 35 -12.60 15.15 -3.66
C GLU A 35 -11.98 14.43 -2.46
N GLU A 36 -10.99 13.56 -2.70
CA GLU A 36 -10.27 12.84 -1.65
C GLU A 36 -9.43 13.81 -0.81
N ILE A 37 -8.77 14.79 -1.45
CA ILE A 37 -8.02 15.84 -0.77
C ILE A 37 -8.96 16.71 0.09
N ALA A 38 -10.12 17.10 -0.45
CA ALA A 38 -11.11 17.89 0.27
C ALA A 38 -11.65 17.12 1.49
N PHE A 39 -11.94 15.84 1.33
CA PHE A 39 -12.33 14.96 2.42
C PHE A 39 -11.25 14.91 3.52
N LEU A 40 -10.00 14.61 3.15
CA LEU A 40 -8.89 14.55 4.10
C LEU A 40 -8.72 15.85 4.89
N ARG A 41 -8.87 17.02 4.26
CA ARG A 41 -8.81 18.33 4.95
C ARG A 41 -9.96 18.54 5.93
N SER A 42 -11.13 17.97 5.67
CA SER A 42 -12.31 18.11 6.53
C SER A 42 -12.22 17.24 7.80
N VAL A 43 -11.55 16.09 7.71
CA VAL A 43 -11.52 15.09 8.80
C VAL A 43 -10.21 15.10 9.58
N LEU A 44 -9.11 15.56 8.98
CA LEU A 44 -7.83 15.64 9.66
C LEU A 44 -7.72 16.93 10.46
N PRO A 45 -7.20 16.88 11.70
CA PRO A 45 -6.87 18.06 12.48
C PRO A 45 -5.89 18.97 11.72
N SER A 46 -6.02 20.28 11.89
CA SER A 46 -5.10 21.26 11.30
C SER A 46 -3.70 21.25 11.93
N THR A 47 -3.56 20.63 13.10
CA THR A 47 -2.30 20.48 13.83
C THR A 47 -2.19 19.06 14.38
N CYS A 48 -1.01 18.45 14.23
CA CYS A 48 -0.66 17.21 14.93
C CYS A 48 0.07 17.62 16.20
N ASP A 49 -0.62 17.64 17.34
CA ASP A 49 0.02 17.67 18.66
C ASP A 49 0.44 16.26 19.09
#